data_AF-A0A4U1JJE3-F1
#
_entry.id   AF-A0A4U1JJE3-F1
#
_cell.length_a   1.000
_cell.length_b   1.000
_cell.length_c   1.000
_cell.angle_alpha   90.00
_cell.angle_beta   90.00
_cell.angle_gamma   90.00
#
_symmetry.space_group_name_H-M   'P 1'
#
loop_
_entity.id
_entity.type
_entity.pdbx_description
1 polymer ?
#
loop_
_entity_poly.entity_id
_entity_poly.type
_entity_poly.pdbx_seq_one_letter_code
_entity_poly.pdbx_strand_id
1 'polypeptide(L)'
;MSEASDEETPDEDVDAGEDVEAEPTSKREALLIAGGVTVASGLAVGFAFSDEYAGTPWMLGSLVIVYAALAAFTVWRLRARGELDEQLRPRGGDLTVGAIVAAVLYGVATGVHLLVTSPPSPRAAWIMHVYATLGDPSAEGRHLLGGVVFVVAALEELVWRGLVQRVLLAPFGWLRAWLLQAALFGVAHLPTMFLLGDTRVGPNPLLVAAGVAYSLVWGRLAMRMDRLPPALFAHALFTWGVFEFPIWSP
;
A
#
# COMPACT_ATOMS: atom_id res chain seq x y z
N MET A 1 -32.98 2.03 65.43
CA MET A 1 -33.42 2.89 64.31
C MET A 1 -32.23 3.07 63.38
N SER A 2 -32.20 2.31 62.30
CA SER A 2 -31.25 2.48 61.19
C SER A 2 -32.05 2.06 59.96
N GLU A 3 -32.59 3.05 59.25
CA GLU A 3 -33.31 2.85 57.99
C GLU A 3 -32.26 2.63 56.89
N ALA A 4 -32.31 1.45 56.28
CA ALA A 4 -31.53 1.12 55.09
C ALA A 4 -32.31 1.67 53.90
N SER A 5 -31.73 2.66 53.22
CA SER A 5 -32.23 3.19 51.96
C SER A 5 -31.83 2.26 50.82
N ASP A 6 -32.82 1.55 50.26
CA ASP A 6 -32.71 0.80 49.02
C ASP A 6 -32.42 1.77 47.87
N GLU A 7 -31.20 1.69 47.34
CA GLU A 7 -30.75 2.45 46.17
C GLU A 7 -31.15 1.65 44.93
N GLU A 8 -32.33 1.95 44.35
CA GLU A 8 -32.76 1.44 43.06
C GLU A 8 -31.78 1.91 41.97
N THR A 9 -30.86 1.02 41.56
CA THR A 9 -30.10 1.19 40.32
C THR A 9 -31.08 1.15 39.15
N PRO A 10 -31.15 2.20 38.32
CA PRO A 10 -31.98 2.17 37.13
C PRO A 10 -31.48 1.05 36.22
N ASP A 11 -32.38 0.15 35.81
CA ASP A 11 -32.18 -0.76 34.70
C ASP A 11 -31.86 0.10 33.48
N GLU A 12 -30.57 0.28 33.18
CA GLU A 12 -30.11 0.66 31.86
C GLU A 12 -30.55 -0.48 30.95
N ASP A 13 -31.71 -0.31 30.31
CA ASP A 13 -32.06 -0.92 29.04
C ASP A 13 -30.95 -0.50 28.04
N VAL A 14 -29.79 -1.17 28.17
CA VAL A 14 -28.74 -1.17 27.18
C VAL A 14 -29.40 -1.79 25.97
N ASP A 15 -29.86 -0.93 25.08
CA ASP A 15 -30.27 -1.20 23.71
C ASP A 15 -29.13 -2.01 23.08
N ALA A 16 -29.20 -3.33 23.27
CA ALA A 16 -28.35 -4.32 22.67
C ALA A 16 -28.76 -4.35 21.20
N GLY A 17 -28.41 -3.26 20.51
CA GLY A 17 -28.63 -3.10 19.09
C GLY A 17 -28.11 -4.36 18.44
N GLU A 18 -29.02 -5.11 17.83
CA GLU A 18 -28.69 -6.35 17.13
C GLU A 18 -27.47 -6.06 16.26
N ASP A 19 -26.36 -6.74 16.53
CA ASP A 19 -25.15 -6.67 15.71
C ASP A 19 -25.55 -7.17 14.32
N VAL A 20 -25.97 -6.24 13.46
CA VAL A 20 -26.35 -6.55 12.08
C VAL A 20 -25.06 -6.95 11.37
N GLU A 21 -24.77 -8.25 11.36
CA GLU A 21 -23.63 -8.81 10.64
C GLU A 21 -23.71 -8.39 9.18
N ALA A 22 -22.74 -7.57 8.75
CA ALA A 22 -22.71 -7.06 7.39
C ALA A 22 -22.60 -8.22 6.39
N GLU A 23 -23.51 -8.26 5.41
CA GLU A 23 -23.56 -9.35 4.42
C GLU A 23 -22.19 -9.62 3.79
N PRO A 24 -21.82 -10.90 3.60
CA PRO A 24 -20.53 -11.27 3.03
C PRO A 24 -20.45 -10.82 1.57
N THR A 25 -19.30 -10.27 1.18
CA THR A 25 -19.06 -9.81 -0.21
C THR A 25 -19.13 -10.99 -1.19
N SER A 26 -19.96 -10.86 -2.23
CA SER A 26 -20.08 -11.90 -3.26
C SER A 26 -18.79 -12.03 -4.09
N LYS A 27 -18.54 -13.20 -4.68
CA LYS A 27 -17.39 -13.44 -5.59
C LYS A 27 -17.33 -12.43 -6.73
N ARG A 28 -18.49 -12.12 -7.35
CA ARG A 28 -18.58 -11.19 -8.48
C ARG A 28 -18.23 -9.77 -8.05
N GLU A 29 -18.79 -9.32 -6.93
CA GLU A 29 -18.49 -7.99 -6.39
C GLU A 29 -17.00 -7.86 -6.04
N ALA A 30 -16.43 -8.85 -5.36
CA ALA A 30 -15.02 -8.86 -5.00
C ALA A 30 -14.10 -8.74 -6.24
N LEU A 31 -14.39 -9.51 -7.29
CA LEU A 31 -13.63 -9.46 -8.54
C LEU A 31 -13.80 -8.12 -9.27
N LEU A 32 -15.00 -7.55 -9.28
CA LEU A 32 -15.25 -6.23 -9.89
C LEU A 32 -14.50 -5.12 -9.15
N ILE A 33 -14.53 -5.11 -7.82
CA ILE A 33 -13.80 -4.12 -7.02
C ILE A 33 -12.29 -4.30 -7.21
N ALA A 34 -11.77 -5.51 -7.02
CA ALA A 34 -10.34 -5.78 -7.13
C ALA A 34 -9.81 -5.50 -8.55
N GLY A 35 -10.55 -5.91 -9.59
CA GLY A 35 -10.23 -5.63 -10.98
C GLY A 35 -10.30 -4.14 -11.31
N GLY A 36 -11.35 -3.44 -10.84
CA GLY A 36 -11.49 -2.00 -11.04
C GLY A 36 -10.37 -1.18 -10.40
N VAL A 37 -9.98 -1.51 -9.15
CA VAL A 37 -8.82 -0.92 -8.48
C VAL A 37 -7.54 -1.20 -9.28
N THR A 38 -7.33 -2.44 -9.71
CA THR A 38 -6.13 -2.83 -10.49
C THR A 38 -6.01 -2.03 -11.78
N VAL A 39 -7.11 -1.87 -12.53
CA VAL A 39 -7.14 -1.07 -13.77
C VAL A 39 -6.89 0.40 -13.48
N ALA A 40 -7.57 0.99 -12.49
CA ALA A 40 -7.40 2.39 -12.14
C ALA A 40 -5.96 2.71 -11.69
N SER A 41 -5.39 1.88 -10.80
CA SER A 41 -4.00 1.99 -10.37
C SER A 41 -3.03 1.78 -11.54
N GLY A 42 -3.28 0.79 -12.41
CA GLY A 42 -2.43 0.55 -13.58
C GLY A 42 -2.41 1.72 -14.57
N LEU A 43 -3.55 2.36 -14.81
CA LEU A 43 -3.62 3.56 -15.64
C LEU A 43 -2.87 4.73 -14.98
N ALA A 44 -3.03 4.93 -13.67
CA ALA A 44 -2.34 5.98 -12.93
C ALA A 44 -0.81 5.78 -12.94
N VAL A 45 -0.35 4.55 -12.70
CA VAL A 45 1.08 4.18 -12.76
C VAL A 45 1.62 4.35 -14.18
N GLY A 46 0.89 3.90 -15.20
CA GLY A 46 1.30 4.08 -16.60
C GLY A 46 1.42 5.54 -17.02
N PHE A 47 0.50 6.39 -16.56
CA PHE A 47 0.58 7.83 -16.76
C PHE A 47 1.78 8.43 -16.02
N ALA A 48 1.90 8.15 -14.72
CA ALA A 48 2.94 8.73 -13.86
C ALA A 48 4.36 8.40 -14.34
N PHE A 49 4.59 7.17 -14.82
CA PHE A 49 5.91 6.70 -15.26
C PHE A 49 6.16 6.86 -16.76
N SER A 50 5.31 7.60 -17.48
CA SER A 50 5.58 7.92 -18.89
C SER A 50 6.68 9.00 -19.01
N ASP A 51 7.44 8.94 -20.11
CA ASP A 51 8.55 9.86 -20.38
C ASP A 51 8.14 11.35 -20.33
N GLU A 52 6.89 11.65 -20.69
CA GLU A 52 6.33 13.01 -20.68
C GLU A 52 6.21 13.60 -19.27
N TYR A 53 5.94 12.76 -18.26
CA TYR A 53 5.66 13.21 -16.89
C TYR A 53 6.77 12.88 -15.89
N ALA A 54 7.79 12.12 -16.30
CA ALA A 54 8.96 11.79 -15.48
C ALA A 54 9.58 13.06 -14.84
N GLY A 55 9.79 13.03 -13.52
CA GLY A 55 10.34 14.17 -12.76
C GLY A 55 9.43 15.39 -12.64
N THR A 56 8.21 15.39 -13.21
CA THR A 56 7.27 16.52 -13.12
C THR A 56 6.32 16.37 -11.93
N PRO A 57 5.70 17.47 -11.43
CA PRO A 57 4.66 17.38 -10.39
C PRO A 57 3.46 16.51 -10.78
N TRP A 58 3.18 16.34 -12.08
CA TRP A 58 2.07 15.53 -12.57
C TRP A 58 2.27 14.03 -12.35
N MET A 59 3.53 13.56 -12.30
CA MET A 59 3.85 12.19 -11.94
C MET A 59 3.24 11.83 -10.58
N LEU A 60 3.58 12.58 -9.53
CA LEU A 60 3.05 12.33 -8.19
C LEU A 60 1.58 12.79 -8.06
N GLY A 61 1.21 13.91 -8.69
CA GLY A 61 -0.14 14.45 -8.63
C GLY A 61 -1.21 13.49 -9.14
N SER A 62 -0.93 12.79 -10.25
CA SER A 62 -1.85 11.77 -10.80
C SER A 62 -2.07 10.60 -9.84
N LEU A 63 -1.00 10.09 -9.21
CA LEU A 63 -1.09 9.04 -8.19
C LEU A 63 -1.88 9.51 -6.97
N VAL A 64 -1.61 10.72 -6.47
CA VAL A 64 -2.35 11.31 -5.33
C VAL A 64 -3.83 11.38 -5.64
N ILE A 65 -4.23 11.91 -6.80
CA ILE A 65 -5.64 12.07 -7.16
C ILE A 65 -6.35 10.71 -7.21
N VAL A 66 -5.78 9.74 -7.90
CA VAL A 66 -6.40 8.41 -8.06
C VAL A 66 -6.48 7.69 -6.72
N TYR A 67 -5.38 7.63 -5.96
CA TYR A 67 -5.37 6.93 -4.68
C TYR A 67 -6.17 7.65 -3.59
N ALA A 68 -6.27 8.98 -3.60
CA ALA A 68 -7.16 9.69 -2.70
C ALA A 68 -8.63 9.34 -2.95
N ALA A 69 -9.06 9.26 -4.22
CA ALA A 69 -10.41 8.85 -4.57
C ALA A 69 -10.71 7.40 -4.14
N LEU A 70 -9.80 6.47 -4.43
CA LEU A 70 -9.93 5.07 -4.03
C LEU A 70 -9.87 4.88 -2.49
N ALA A 71 -9.03 5.67 -1.81
CA ALA A 71 -8.94 5.67 -0.35
C ALA A 71 -10.23 6.21 0.29
N ALA A 72 -10.81 7.28 -0.26
CA ALA A 72 -12.10 7.80 0.19
C ALA A 72 -13.21 6.74 0.05
N PHE A 73 -13.24 6.04 -1.09
CA PHE A 73 -14.16 4.90 -1.28
C PHE A 73 -13.90 3.77 -0.27
N THR A 74 -12.63 3.46 0.03
CA THR A 74 -12.24 2.46 1.03
C THR A 74 -12.73 2.85 2.43
N VAL A 75 -12.48 4.09 2.86
CA VAL A 75 -12.95 4.62 4.15
C VAL A 75 -14.47 4.60 4.24
N TRP A 76 -15.16 5.02 3.18
CA TRP A 76 -16.62 4.96 3.12
C TRP A 76 -17.13 3.53 3.30
N ARG A 77 -16.54 2.54 2.60
CA ARG A 77 -16.93 1.12 2.72
C ARG A 77 -16.65 0.56 4.12
N LEU A 78 -15.48 0.84 4.69
CA LEU A 78 -15.15 0.42 6.05
C LEU A 78 -16.13 1.01 7.07
N ARG A 79 -16.50 2.29 6.91
CA ARG A 79 -17.48 2.96 7.76
C ARG A 79 -18.87 2.34 7.62
N ALA A 80 -19.32 2.08 6.39
CA ALA A 80 -20.63 1.48 6.12
C ALA A 80 -20.78 0.06 6.69
N ARG A 81 -19.66 -0.63 6.96
CA ARG A 81 -19.63 -1.97 7.56
C ARG A 81 -19.30 -1.96 9.06
N GLY A 82 -19.13 -0.80 9.69
CA GLY A 82 -18.73 -0.71 11.10
C GLY A 82 -17.27 -1.12 11.38
N GLU A 83 -16.46 -1.34 10.34
CA GLU A 83 -15.09 -1.87 10.45
C GLU A 83 -14.03 -0.76 10.59
N LEU A 84 -14.41 0.53 10.47
CA LEU A 84 -13.46 1.64 10.36
C LEU A 84 -12.56 1.79 11.59
N ASP A 85 -13.13 1.83 12.80
CA ASP A 85 -12.36 2.02 14.03
C ASP A 85 -11.43 0.82 14.25
N GLU A 86 -11.95 -0.40 14.12
CA GLU A 86 -11.15 -1.62 14.29
C GLU A 86 -9.93 -1.64 13.37
N GLN A 87 -10.12 -1.26 12.10
CA GLN A 87 -9.08 -1.38 11.08
C GLN A 87 -8.06 -0.23 11.10
N LEU A 88 -8.46 0.99 11.50
CA LEU A 88 -7.59 2.17 11.43
C LEU A 88 -7.08 2.66 12.79
N ARG A 89 -7.65 2.19 13.90
CA ARG A 89 -7.21 2.63 15.23
C ARG A 89 -5.79 2.15 15.53
N PRO A 90 -4.81 3.07 15.67
CA PRO A 90 -3.46 2.67 16.04
C PRO A 90 -3.46 2.11 17.46
N ARG A 91 -2.65 1.08 17.71
CA ARG A 91 -2.35 0.61 19.06
C ARG A 91 -0.84 0.62 19.30
N GLY A 92 -0.44 0.49 20.56
CA GLY A 92 0.97 0.47 20.95
C GLY A 92 1.78 -0.53 20.13
N GLY A 93 2.94 -0.08 19.65
CA GLY A 93 3.89 -0.90 18.89
C GLY A 93 3.67 -0.93 17.37
N ASP A 94 2.56 -0.41 16.84
CA ASP A 94 2.29 -0.47 15.39
C ASP A 94 3.36 0.21 14.55
N LEU A 95 3.79 1.42 14.96
CA LEU A 95 4.84 2.16 14.29
C LEU A 95 6.19 1.46 14.41
N THR A 96 6.49 0.85 15.57
CA THR A 96 7.74 0.10 15.78
C THR A 96 7.80 -1.13 14.87
N VAL A 97 6.71 -1.92 14.82
CA VAL A 97 6.63 -3.08 13.91
C VAL A 97 6.74 -2.63 12.47
N GLY A 98 6.01 -1.57 12.08
CA GLY A 98 6.08 -1.02 10.73
C GLY A 98 7.49 -0.55 10.35
N ALA A 99 8.19 0.14 11.25
CA ALA A 99 9.56 0.59 11.05
C ALA A 99 10.55 -0.56 10.87
N ILE A 100 10.45 -1.61 11.70
CA ILE A 100 11.30 -2.80 11.59
C ILE A 100 11.07 -3.48 10.23
N VAL A 101 9.80 -3.66 9.83
CA VAL A 101 9.47 -4.26 8.53
C VAL A 101 10.01 -3.42 7.38
N ALA A 102 9.82 -2.10 7.42
CA ALA A 102 10.36 -1.18 6.42
C ALA A 102 11.89 -1.27 6.29
N ALA A 103 12.60 -1.27 7.42
CA ALA A 103 14.06 -1.38 7.44
C ALA A 103 14.56 -2.72 6.87
N VAL A 104 13.89 -3.83 7.19
CA VAL A 104 14.19 -5.14 6.62
C VAL A 104 13.99 -5.14 5.10
N LEU A 105 12.86 -4.60 4.61
CA LEU A 105 12.59 -4.53 3.18
C LEU A 105 13.56 -3.61 2.44
N TYR A 106 13.97 -2.49 3.06
CA TYR A 106 15.01 -1.61 2.52
C TYR A 106 16.35 -2.36 2.41
N GLY A 107 16.73 -3.14 3.43
CA GLY A 107 17.91 -3.99 3.39
C GLY A 107 17.84 -5.06 2.29
N VAL A 108 16.68 -5.68 2.08
CA VAL A 108 16.44 -6.63 0.98
C VAL A 108 16.59 -5.94 -0.38
N ALA A 109 15.97 -4.76 -0.57
CA ALA A 109 16.09 -3.98 -1.80
C ALA A 109 17.55 -3.64 -2.10
N THR A 110 18.30 -3.23 -1.06
CA THR A 110 19.74 -2.95 -1.15
C THR A 110 20.53 -4.21 -1.53
N GLY A 111 20.24 -5.35 -0.91
CA GLY A 111 20.87 -6.62 -1.27
C GLY A 111 20.60 -7.03 -2.73
N VAL A 112 19.36 -6.86 -3.21
CA VAL A 112 19.02 -7.09 -4.62
C VAL A 112 19.79 -6.15 -5.53
N HIS A 113 19.93 -4.86 -5.18
CA HIS A 113 20.75 -3.93 -5.95
C HIS A 113 22.21 -4.41 -6.05
N LEU A 114 22.82 -4.75 -4.92
CA LEU A 114 24.22 -5.21 -4.85
C LEU A 114 24.45 -6.49 -5.69
N LEU A 115 23.48 -7.39 -5.72
CA LEU A 115 23.62 -8.68 -6.38
C LEU A 115 23.20 -8.68 -7.86
N VAL A 116 22.26 -7.82 -8.26
CA VAL A 116 21.60 -7.89 -9.58
C VAL A 116 21.90 -6.68 -10.45
N THR A 117 21.86 -5.48 -9.89
CA THR A 117 21.88 -4.23 -10.66
C THR A 117 23.09 -3.34 -10.38
N SER A 118 24.08 -3.82 -9.62
CA SER A 118 25.33 -3.10 -9.40
C SER A 118 26.32 -3.29 -10.56
N PRO A 119 27.14 -2.29 -10.91
CA PRO A 119 28.22 -2.44 -11.88
C PRO A 119 29.14 -3.62 -11.54
N PRO A 120 29.61 -4.40 -12.54
CA PRO A 120 29.51 -4.15 -13.99
C PRO A 120 28.25 -4.73 -14.65
N SER A 121 27.21 -5.10 -13.90
CA SER A 121 25.99 -5.71 -14.45
C SER A 121 25.34 -4.79 -15.52
N PRO A 122 25.00 -5.30 -16.72
CA PRO A 122 24.21 -4.55 -17.69
C PRO A 122 22.85 -4.11 -17.12
N ARG A 123 22.32 -4.86 -16.15
CA ARG A 123 21.04 -4.55 -15.46
C ARG A 123 21.13 -3.33 -14.55
N ALA A 124 22.30 -2.71 -14.40
CA ALA A 124 22.40 -1.39 -13.77
C ALA A 124 21.49 -0.37 -14.47
N ALA A 125 21.28 -0.49 -15.78
CA ALA A 125 20.33 0.36 -16.52
C ALA A 125 18.92 0.36 -15.90
N TRP A 126 18.45 -0.77 -15.38
CA TRP A 126 17.12 -0.87 -14.79
C TRP A 126 16.96 0.02 -13.55
N ILE A 127 17.92 -0.01 -12.62
CA ILE A 127 17.82 0.83 -11.41
C ILE A 127 18.10 2.30 -11.73
N MET A 128 18.98 2.57 -12.70
CA MET A 128 19.22 3.94 -13.19
C MET A 128 17.95 4.58 -13.73
N HIS A 129 17.17 3.87 -14.57
CA HIS A 129 15.92 4.40 -15.12
C HIS A 129 14.89 4.68 -14.03
N VAL A 130 14.77 3.82 -13.01
CA VAL A 130 13.89 4.08 -11.86
C VAL A 130 14.25 5.40 -11.19
N TYR A 131 15.52 5.63 -10.86
CA TYR A 131 15.94 6.86 -10.19
C TYR A 131 15.92 8.09 -11.09
N ALA A 132 16.18 7.94 -12.39
CA ALA A 132 16.05 9.02 -13.35
C ALA A 132 14.60 9.53 -13.43
N THR A 133 13.61 8.63 -13.41
CA THR A 133 12.19 9.02 -13.40
C THR A 133 11.78 9.75 -12.12
N LEU A 134 12.38 9.40 -10.98
CA LEU A 134 12.10 10.03 -9.69
C LEU A 134 12.66 11.45 -9.56
N GLY A 135 13.50 11.90 -10.51
CA GLY A 135 14.12 13.22 -10.52
C GLY A 135 15.40 13.31 -9.69
N ASP A 136 15.98 14.52 -9.67
CA ASP A 136 17.28 14.78 -9.07
C ASP A 136 17.30 14.52 -7.54
N PRO A 137 18.16 13.62 -7.04
CA PRO A 137 18.31 13.36 -5.60
C PRO A 137 18.88 14.53 -4.80
N SER A 138 19.47 15.52 -5.46
CA SER A 138 20.05 16.71 -4.84
C SER A 138 19.19 17.97 -4.93
N ALA A 139 17.99 17.87 -5.54
CA ALA A 139 17.11 19.02 -5.74
C ALA A 139 16.65 19.67 -4.41
N GLU A 140 16.64 21.01 -4.39
CA GLU A 140 16.04 21.78 -3.30
C GLU A 140 14.54 21.44 -3.19
N GLY A 141 14.08 21.14 -1.97
CA GLY A 141 12.69 20.73 -1.73
C GLY A 141 12.40 19.23 -1.91
N ARG A 142 13.41 18.38 -2.17
CA ARG A 142 13.25 16.91 -2.26
C ARG A 142 12.49 16.32 -1.06
N HIS A 143 12.76 16.79 0.16
CA HIS A 143 12.08 16.32 1.37
C HIS A 143 10.55 16.53 1.33
N LEU A 144 10.08 17.62 0.70
CA LEU A 144 8.63 17.86 0.53
C LEU A 144 8.03 16.85 -0.44
N LEU A 145 8.71 16.54 -1.54
CA LEU A 145 8.31 15.48 -2.46
C LEU A 145 8.35 14.10 -1.79
N GLY A 146 9.35 13.85 -0.93
CA GLY A 146 9.42 12.66 -0.09
C GLY A 146 8.19 12.53 0.81
N GLY A 147 7.73 13.62 1.41
CA GLY A 147 6.47 13.64 2.16
C GLY A 147 5.25 13.28 1.30
N VAL A 148 5.19 13.74 0.05
CA VAL A 148 4.13 13.35 -0.89
C VAL A 148 4.21 11.86 -1.24
N VAL A 149 5.41 11.33 -1.49
CA VAL A 149 5.64 9.90 -1.75
C VAL A 149 5.18 9.05 -0.56
N PHE A 150 5.49 9.48 0.67
CA PHE A 150 5.01 8.83 1.89
C PHE A 150 3.49 8.76 1.93
N VAL A 151 2.81 9.89 1.65
CA VAL A 151 1.35 9.96 1.63
C VAL A 151 0.76 9.06 0.55
N VAL A 152 1.29 9.09 -0.67
CA VAL A 152 0.84 8.21 -1.77
C VAL A 152 0.93 6.75 -1.32
N ALA A 153 2.08 6.31 -0.82
CA ALA A 153 2.28 4.93 -0.37
C ALA A 153 1.32 4.53 0.77
N ALA A 154 1.01 5.43 1.71
CA ALA A 154 -0.01 5.18 2.72
C ALA A 154 -1.42 5.04 2.12
N LEU A 155 -1.78 5.87 1.15
CA LEU A 155 -3.07 5.76 0.44
C LEU A 155 -3.14 4.46 -0.38
N GLU A 156 -2.05 4.08 -1.07
CA GLU A 156 -1.98 2.80 -1.78
C GLU A 156 -2.24 1.65 -0.81
N GLU A 157 -1.56 1.64 0.33
CA GLU A 157 -1.66 0.56 1.30
C GLU A 157 -3.08 0.49 1.92
N LEU A 158 -3.72 1.64 2.17
CA LEU A 158 -5.11 1.72 2.60
C LEU A 158 -6.05 1.07 1.57
N VAL A 159 -5.88 1.37 0.29
CA VAL A 159 -6.71 0.80 -0.79
C VAL A 159 -6.44 -0.70 -0.93
N TRP A 160 -5.18 -1.11 -1.02
CA TRP A 160 -4.86 -2.50 -1.31
C TRP A 160 -5.18 -3.43 -0.13
N ARG A 161 -4.98 -3.01 1.12
CA ARG A 161 -5.22 -3.86 2.31
C ARG A 161 -6.56 -3.60 2.94
N GLY A 162 -7.01 -2.35 2.97
CA GLY A 162 -8.32 -1.96 3.50
C GLY A 162 -9.48 -2.27 2.55
N LEU A 163 -9.26 -2.33 1.23
CA LEU A 163 -10.31 -2.68 0.27
C LEU A 163 -10.02 -3.99 -0.45
N VAL A 164 -9.00 -4.05 -1.31
CA VAL A 164 -8.79 -5.19 -2.23
C VAL A 164 -8.61 -6.51 -1.49
N GLN A 165 -7.72 -6.55 -0.49
CA GLN A 165 -7.50 -7.76 0.29
C GLN A 165 -8.78 -8.19 1.03
N ARG A 166 -9.49 -7.25 1.68
CA ARG A 166 -10.71 -7.54 2.45
C ARG A 166 -11.85 -8.08 1.58
N VAL A 167 -12.11 -7.48 0.42
CA VAL A 167 -13.17 -7.98 -0.47
C VAL A 167 -12.85 -9.36 -1.04
N LEU A 168 -11.56 -9.70 -1.21
CA LEU A 168 -11.14 -11.03 -1.65
C LEU A 168 -11.18 -12.08 -0.53
N LEU A 169 -11.02 -11.67 0.74
CA LEU A 169 -10.94 -12.58 1.88
C LEU A 169 -12.20 -13.44 2.05
N ALA A 170 -13.38 -12.82 2.05
CA ALA A 170 -14.65 -13.52 2.25
C ALA A 170 -14.92 -14.61 1.18
N PRO A 171 -14.85 -14.34 -0.13
CA PRO A 171 -15.18 -15.32 -1.16
C PRO A 171 -14.09 -16.35 -1.50
N PHE A 172 -12.81 -16.04 -1.25
CA PHE A 172 -11.68 -16.88 -1.67
C PHE A 172 -10.90 -17.51 -0.51
N GLY A 173 -11.11 -17.04 0.72
CA GLY A 173 -10.35 -17.45 1.89
C GLY A 173 -8.96 -16.80 1.95
N TRP A 174 -8.32 -16.93 3.12
CA TRP A 174 -7.13 -16.16 3.48
C TRP A 174 -5.95 -16.34 2.52
N LEU A 175 -5.60 -17.59 2.17
CA LEU A 175 -4.41 -17.88 1.35
C LEU A 175 -4.58 -17.36 -0.09
N ARG A 176 -5.74 -17.61 -0.69
CA ARG A 176 -6.00 -17.17 -2.07
C ARG A 176 -6.15 -15.67 -2.16
N ALA A 177 -6.84 -15.03 -1.20
CA ALA A 177 -6.97 -13.58 -1.16
C ALA A 177 -5.60 -12.90 -1.05
N TRP A 178 -4.72 -13.41 -0.18
CA TRP A 178 -3.35 -12.91 -0.02
C TRP A 178 -2.53 -13.00 -1.31
N LEU A 179 -2.52 -14.18 -1.95
CA LEU A 179 -1.77 -14.39 -3.19
C LEU A 179 -2.35 -13.60 -4.37
N LEU A 180 -3.69 -13.57 -4.50
CA LEU A 180 -4.37 -12.82 -5.56
C LEU A 180 -4.16 -11.32 -5.40
N GLN A 181 -4.27 -10.77 -4.19
CA GLN A 181 -4.03 -9.35 -3.95
C GLN A 181 -2.60 -8.97 -4.34
N ALA A 182 -1.59 -9.74 -3.94
CA ALA A 182 -0.19 -9.47 -4.31
C ALA A 182 0.04 -9.56 -5.83
N ALA A 183 -0.58 -10.54 -6.49
CA ALA A 183 -0.51 -10.66 -7.95
C ALA A 183 -1.17 -9.46 -8.65
N LEU A 184 -2.35 -9.03 -8.20
CA LEU A 184 -3.05 -7.87 -8.74
C LEU A 184 -2.28 -6.56 -8.53
N PHE A 185 -1.61 -6.41 -7.39
CA PHE A 185 -0.72 -5.27 -7.14
C PHE A 185 0.45 -5.25 -8.15
N GLY A 186 1.08 -6.41 -8.40
CA GLY A 186 2.09 -6.54 -9.45
C GLY A 186 1.56 -6.22 -10.84
N VAL A 187 0.35 -6.68 -11.16
CA VAL A 187 -0.33 -6.38 -12.44
C VAL A 187 -0.55 -4.87 -12.62
N ALA A 188 -0.98 -4.17 -11.57
CA ALA A 188 -1.11 -2.71 -11.61
C ALA A 188 0.23 -1.99 -11.90
N HIS A 189 1.37 -2.63 -11.62
CA HIS A 189 2.70 -2.06 -11.89
C HIS A 189 3.30 -2.49 -13.22
N LEU A 190 2.63 -3.35 -14.01
CA LEU A 190 3.15 -3.82 -15.30
C LEU A 190 3.55 -2.71 -16.29
N PRO A 191 2.87 -1.54 -16.36
CA PRO A 191 3.32 -0.46 -17.25
C PRO A 191 4.77 -0.04 -17.01
N THR A 192 5.21 -0.01 -15.74
CA THR A 192 6.59 0.35 -15.39
C THR A 192 7.63 -0.60 -16.00
N MET A 193 7.25 -1.85 -16.25
CA MET A 193 8.14 -2.85 -16.84
C MET A 193 8.60 -2.47 -18.24
N PHE A 194 7.70 -1.84 -19.00
CA PHE A 194 7.96 -1.45 -20.38
C PHE A 194 8.44 0.00 -20.46
N LEU A 195 7.82 0.90 -19.69
CA LEU A 195 8.18 2.33 -19.66
C LEU A 195 9.58 2.57 -19.10
N LEU A 196 10.01 1.79 -18.10
CA LEU A 196 11.36 1.88 -17.53
C LEU A 196 12.35 0.88 -18.13
N GLY A 197 11.98 0.23 -19.23
CA GLY A 197 12.84 -0.70 -19.95
C GLY A 197 14.09 -0.01 -20.51
N ASP A 198 15.06 -0.81 -20.93
CA ASP A 198 16.25 -0.31 -21.62
C ASP A 198 16.45 -1.06 -22.94
N THR A 199 16.92 -0.35 -23.97
CA THR A 199 17.06 -0.91 -25.32
C THR A 199 18.08 -2.05 -25.43
N ARG A 200 19.04 -2.13 -24.50
CA ARG A 200 20.11 -3.15 -24.50
C ARG A 200 19.75 -4.35 -23.63
N VAL A 201 19.07 -4.13 -22.49
CA VAL A 201 18.76 -5.20 -21.52
C VAL A 201 17.28 -5.59 -21.47
N GLY A 202 16.41 -4.90 -22.20
CA GLY A 202 15.00 -5.22 -22.33
C GLY A 202 14.13 -4.66 -21.20
N PRO A 203 12.92 -5.25 -21.00
CA PRO A 203 11.97 -4.79 -19.97
C PRO A 203 12.57 -4.80 -18.57
N ASN A 204 12.11 -3.89 -17.72
CA ASN A 204 12.61 -3.66 -16.36
C ASN A 204 11.67 -4.27 -15.31
N PRO A 205 11.93 -5.49 -14.81
CA PRO A 205 11.00 -6.17 -13.91
C PRO A 205 11.03 -5.64 -12.47
N LEU A 206 11.90 -4.68 -12.12
CA LEU A 206 12.22 -4.36 -10.72
C LEU A 206 10.99 -3.95 -9.92
N LEU A 207 10.21 -2.98 -10.38
CA LEU A 207 9.04 -2.48 -9.64
C LEU A 207 7.89 -3.50 -9.60
N VAL A 208 7.71 -4.30 -10.64
CA VAL A 208 6.71 -5.39 -10.65
C VAL A 208 7.10 -6.48 -9.65
N ALA A 209 8.36 -6.93 -9.69
CA ALA A 209 8.86 -7.96 -8.79
C ALA A 209 8.86 -7.50 -7.33
N ALA A 210 9.31 -6.27 -7.07
CA ALA A 210 9.25 -5.63 -5.76
C ALA A 210 7.79 -5.48 -5.29
N GLY A 211 6.90 -5.03 -6.17
CA GLY A 211 5.47 -4.88 -5.89
C GLY A 211 4.84 -6.20 -5.44
N VAL A 212 5.07 -7.31 -6.15
CA VAL A 212 4.56 -8.63 -5.73
C VAL A 212 5.20 -9.07 -4.41
N ALA A 213 6.54 -9.04 -4.31
CA ALA A 213 7.26 -9.56 -3.15
C ALA A 213 6.93 -8.81 -1.86
N TYR A 214 6.94 -7.48 -1.90
CA TYR A 214 6.60 -6.65 -0.74
C TYR A 214 5.10 -6.67 -0.47
N SER A 215 4.28 -6.85 -1.52
CA SER A 215 2.85 -6.96 -1.28
C SER A 215 2.48 -8.19 -0.47
N LEU A 216 3.17 -9.30 -0.68
CA LEU A 216 3.06 -10.50 0.16
C LEU A 216 3.43 -10.19 1.63
N VAL A 217 4.51 -9.44 1.88
CA VAL A 217 4.95 -9.10 3.24
C VAL A 217 3.93 -8.20 3.96
N TRP A 218 3.55 -7.08 3.35
CA TRP A 218 2.59 -6.16 3.99
C TRP A 218 1.19 -6.76 4.09
N GLY A 219 0.76 -7.55 3.10
CA GLY A 219 -0.51 -8.28 3.17
C GLY A 219 -0.52 -9.28 4.33
N ARG A 220 0.57 -10.04 4.52
CA ARG A 220 0.70 -10.95 5.65
C ARG A 220 0.73 -10.21 7.00
N LEU A 221 1.40 -9.06 7.06
CA LEU A 221 1.46 -8.20 8.24
C LEU A 221 0.06 -7.70 8.62
N ALA A 222 -0.69 -7.13 7.67
CA ALA A 222 -2.06 -6.69 7.88
C ALA A 222 -2.97 -7.82 8.37
N MET A 223 -2.88 -9.01 7.76
CA MET A 223 -3.66 -10.19 8.20
C MET A 223 -3.23 -10.72 9.57
N ARG A 224 -1.95 -10.61 9.94
CA ARG A 224 -1.45 -11.12 11.21
C ARG A 224 -1.89 -10.26 12.39
N MET A 225 -1.92 -8.95 12.16
CA MET A 225 -2.23 -7.92 13.13
C MET A 225 -3.72 -7.56 13.14
N ASP A 226 -4.44 -7.99 12.11
CA ASP A 226 -5.86 -7.71 11.84
C ASP A 226 -6.21 -6.23 11.89
N ARG A 227 -5.31 -5.41 11.34
CA ARG A 227 -5.42 -3.94 11.28
C ARG A 227 -4.40 -3.36 10.32
N LEU A 228 -4.67 -2.14 9.86
CA LEU A 228 -3.91 -1.48 8.81
C LEU A 228 -2.68 -0.69 9.26
N PRO A 229 -2.64 0.00 10.42
CA PRO A 229 -1.54 0.92 10.76
C PRO A 229 -0.12 0.36 10.64
N PRO A 230 0.20 -0.88 11.07
CA PRO A 230 1.53 -1.44 10.88
C PRO A 230 1.95 -1.55 9.41
N ALA A 231 1.03 -2.00 8.54
CA ALA A 231 1.28 -2.16 7.12
C ALA A 231 1.33 -0.80 6.40
N LEU A 232 0.39 0.10 6.69
CA LEU A 232 0.35 1.48 6.21
C LEU A 232 1.69 2.17 6.45
N PHE A 233 2.16 2.13 7.70
CA PHE A 233 3.41 2.77 8.08
C PHE A 233 4.63 2.06 7.49
N ALA A 234 4.64 0.73 7.43
CA ALA A 234 5.74 -0.03 6.83
C ALA A 234 5.94 0.33 5.35
N HIS A 235 4.86 0.35 4.57
CA HIS A 235 4.93 0.69 3.15
C HIS A 235 5.32 2.15 2.98
N ALA A 236 4.65 3.08 3.66
CA ALA A 236 4.94 4.50 3.54
C ALA A 236 6.39 4.85 3.90
N LEU A 237 6.89 4.31 5.02
CA LEU A 237 8.26 4.53 5.46
C LEU A 237 9.29 3.88 4.52
N PHE A 238 9.01 2.68 4.00
CA PHE A 238 9.88 2.01 3.03
C PHE A 238 10.00 2.83 1.74
N THR A 239 8.88 3.22 1.15
CA THR A 239 8.87 3.95 -0.14
C THR A 239 9.47 5.34 0.03
N TRP A 240 9.17 6.04 1.12
CA TRP A 240 9.86 7.27 1.49
C TRP A 240 11.36 7.04 1.65
N GLY A 241 11.79 5.99 2.35
CA GLY A 241 13.20 5.68 2.57
C GLY A 241 13.95 5.43 1.26
N VAL A 242 13.38 4.66 0.33
CA VAL A 242 13.96 4.41 -1.00
C VAL A 242 14.08 5.69 -1.83
N PHE A 243 13.12 6.61 -1.67
CA PHE A 243 13.14 7.91 -2.31
C PHE A 243 14.18 8.84 -1.66
N GLU A 244 14.12 9.05 -0.36
CA GLU A 244 14.96 9.99 0.38
C GLU A 244 16.42 9.55 0.46
N PHE A 245 16.64 8.24 0.59
CA PHE A 245 17.96 7.61 0.62
C PHE A 245 18.07 6.65 -0.57
N PRO A 246 18.47 7.15 -1.76
CA PRO A 246 18.60 6.32 -2.93
C PRO A 246 19.55 5.14 -2.70
N ILE A 247 19.10 3.94 -3.04
CA ILE A 247 19.89 2.71 -3.02
C ILE A 247 20.97 2.75 -4.13
N TRP A 248 20.71 3.51 -5.19
CA TRP A 248 21.66 3.77 -6.27
C TRP A 248 22.00 5.26 -6.35
N SER A 249 23.27 5.56 -6.60
CA SER A 249 23.77 6.89 -6.91
C SER A 249 24.61 6.83 -8.20
N PRO A 250 24.57 7.89 -9.05
CA PRO A 250 25.41 8.00 -10.23
C PRO A 250 26.92 8.04 -9.91
#